data_AF-A0A8R2F6Z9-F1
#
_entry.id   AF-A0A8R2F6Z9-F1
#
_cell.length_a   1.000
_cell.length_b   1.000
_cell.length_c   1.000
_cell.angle_alpha   90.00
_cell.angle_beta   90.00
_cell.angle_gamma   90.00
#
_symmetry.space_group_name_H-M   'P 1'
#
loop_
_entity.id
_entity.type
_entity.pdbx_description
1 polymer ?
#
loop_
_entity_poly.entity_id
_entity_poly.type
_entity_poly.pdbx_seq_one_letter_code
_entity_poly.pdbx_strand_id
1 'polypeptide(L)'
;MIKKITCMFLPANTTSLIQPMDQGVIYTAKRLYKKKLLNEILEVEEPAAGEEDRRGYKTLQNHKNYNIRSMIYNFASAVKDIKPSSLINSWKKLLINEEVEPDTAELETEDFHNIFHQGGENSATLEDIELWLEADEYGLGYHILTEEEIVESVTATENSETDEYDQDEADDNVNPKPKLGEIKDHLNIVIKYVEDNNDENISAYYEHLRHLRELIVKEITVKGRQPKISSFFKPVSNVNNESVP
;
A
#
# COMPACT_ATOMS: atom_id res chain seq x y z
N MET A 1 -23.07 -19.62 -12.23
CA MET A 1 -23.90 -18.40 -12.22
C MET A 1 -22.95 -17.20 -12.07
N ILE A 2 -22.66 -16.47 -13.14
CA ILE A 2 -21.72 -15.33 -13.10
C ILE A 2 -22.44 -14.18 -12.41
N LYS A 3 -21.94 -13.75 -11.24
CA LYS A 3 -22.48 -12.57 -10.54
C LYS A 3 -22.25 -11.33 -11.42
N LYS A 4 -23.31 -10.60 -11.75
CA LYS A 4 -23.20 -9.29 -12.42
C LYS A 4 -22.61 -8.29 -11.43
N ILE A 5 -21.38 -7.84 -11.67
CA ILE A 5 -20.73 -6.79 -10.88
C ILE A 5 -21.09 -5.45 -11.53
N THR A 6 -21.64 -4.52 -10.73
CA THR A 6 -21.89 -3.14 -11.16
C THR A 6 -20.84 -2.26 -10.51
N CYS A 7 -20.12 -1.48 -11.32
CA CYS A 7 -19.16 -0.50 -10.84
C CYS A 7 -19.84 0.88 -10.78
N MET A 8 -19.58 1.64 -9.72
CA MET A 8 -20.08 3.00 -9.56
C MET A 8 -18.89 3.95 -9.43
N PHE A 9 -18.94 5.06 -10.15
CA PHE A 9 -17.95 6.13 -10.00
C PHE A 9 -18.35 7.01 -8.83
N LEU A 10 -17.38 7.26 -7.95
CA LEU A 10 -17.53 8.11 -6.78
C LEU A 10 -17.02 9.53 -7.09
N PRO A 11 -17.64 10.59 -6.56
CA PRO A 11 -17.12 11.94 -6.68
C PRO A 11 -15.72 12.06 -6.08
N ALA A 12 -14.87 12.93 -6.64
CA ALA A 12 -13.54 13.17 -6.10
C ALA A 12 -13.61 13.67 -4.63
N ASN A 13 -12.62 13.30 -3.81
CA ASN A 13 -12.47 13.73 -2.41
C ASN A 13 -13.65 13.41 -1.47
N THR A 14 -14.43 12.38 -1.78
CA THR A 14 -15.56 11.94 -0.93
C THR A 14 -15.33 10.61 -0.21
N THR A 15 -14.14 10.00 -0.37
CA THR A 15 -13.80 8.67 0.14
C THR A 15 -14.24 8.48 1.60
N SER A 16 -13.78 9.34 2.50
CA SER A 16 -14.11 9.30 3.93
C SER A 16 -15.58 9.55 4.26
N LEU A 17 -16.36 10.15 3.35
CA LEU A 17 -17.78 10.44 3.55
C LEU A 17 -18.68 9.32 3.05
N ILE A 18 -18.29 8.63 1.98
CA ILE A 18 -19.20 7.72 1.27
C ILE A 18 -18.72 6.27 1.23
N GLN A 19 -17.50 5.99 1.70
CA GLN A 19 -17.01 4.62 1.78
C GLN A 19 -17.28 4.02 3.17
N PRO A 20 -17.88 2.82 3.25
CA PRO A 20 -18.19 2.16 4.52
C PRO A 20 -16.92 1.77 5.27
N MET A 21 -15.81 1.54 4.58
CA MET A 21 -14.54 1.19 5.22
C MET A 21 -14.01 2.33 6.09
N ASP A 22 -14.22 3.57 5.66
CA ASP A 22 -13.82 4.78 6.40
C ASP A 22 -14.82 5.18 7.50
N GLN A 23 -16.02 4.56 7.56
CA GLN A 23 -16.98 4.76 8.66
C GLN A 23 -16.66 3.87 9.88
N GLY A 24 -15.39 3.83 10.29
CA GLY A 24 -14.94 3.15 11.51
C GLY A 24 -14.43 1.71 11.33
N VAL A 25 -14.64 1.05 10.18
CA VAL A 25 -14.15 -0.33 9.97
C VAL A 25 -12.63 -0.38 9.97
N ILE A 26 -11.98 0.52 9.23
CA ILE A 26 -10.51 0.63 9.20
C ILE A 26 -9.96 0.95 10.59
N TYR A 27 -10.59 1.89 11.30
CA TYR A 27 -10.22 2.27 12.66
C TYR A 27 -10.25 1.06 13.62
N THR A 28 -11.36 0.32 13.64
CA THR A 28 -11.50 -0.89 14.47
C THR A 28 -10.46 -1.96 14.10
N ALA A 29 -10.21 -2.16 12.79
CA ALA A 29 -9.21 -3.12 12.32
C ALA A 29 -7.80 -2.76 12.80
N LYS A 30 -7.41 -1.47 12.75
CA LYS A 30 -6.11 -0.97 13.21
C LYS A 30 -5.93 -1.19 14.72
N ARG A 31 -6.93 -0.84 15.54
CA ARG A 31 -6.85 -1.03 17.00
C ARG A 31 -6.82 -2.51 17.39
N LEU A 32 -7.63 -3.36 16.76
CA LEU A 32 -7.56 -4.81 16.96
C LEU A 32 -6.20 -5.40 16.57
N TYR A 33 -5.61 -4.94 15.46
CA TYR A 33 -4.26 -5.33 15.06
C TYR A 33 -3.23 -4.90 16.09
N LYS A 34 -3.24 -3.63 16.54
CA LYS A 34 -2.34 -3.11 17.57
C LYS A 34 -2.45 -3.91 18.87
N LYS A 35 -3.66 -4.31 19.28
CA LYS A 35 -3.88 -5.16 20.47
C LYS A 35 -3.23 -6.54 20.31
N LYS A 36 -3.35 -7.15 19.13
CA LYS A 36 -2.71 -8.44 18.82
C LYS A 36 -1.19 -8.36 18.70
N LEU A 37 -0.68 -7.26 18.15
CA LEU A 37 0.74 -6.97 18.14
C LEU A 37 1.28 -6.94 19.57
N LEU A 38 0.67 -6.15 20.46
CA LEU A 38 1.08 -6.07 21.86
C LEU A 38 1.06 -7.45 22.53
N ASN A 39 -0.03 -8.21 22.37
CA ASN A 39 -0.13 -9.54 22.96
C ASN A 39 0.92 -10.54 22.43
N GLU A 40 1.42 -10.39 21.20
CA GLU A 40 2.45 -11.28 20.64
C GLU A 40 3.87 -10.86 21.04
N ILE A 41 4.14 -9.56 21.15
CA ILE A 41 5.45 -9.07 21.58
C ILE A 41 5.63 -9.09 23.10
N LEU A 42 4.52 -9.18 23.85
CA LEU A 42 4.53 -9.42 25.28
C LEU A 42 4.89 -10.88 25.55
N GLU A 43 6.06 -11.09 26.14
CA GLU A 43 6.56 -12.40 26.52
C GLU A 43 6.48 -12.56 28.03
N VAL A 44 5.91 -13.67 28.47
CA VAL A 44 5.99 -14.13 29.86
C VAL A 44 7.19 -15.08 29.94
N GLU A 45 8.26 -14.67 30.62
CA GLU A 45 9.37 -15.58 30.88
C GLU A 45 8.91 -16.64 31.89
N GLU A 46 8.98 -17.92 31.52
CA GLU A 46 8.85 -19.01 32.46
C GLU A 46 10.15 -19.09 33.27
N PRO A 47 10.12 -18.91 34.60
CA PRO A 47 11.33 -18.87 35.40
C PRO A 47 12.02 -20.23 35.37
N ALA A 48 13.34 -20.22 35.16
CA ALA A 48 14.15 -21.42 35.30
C ALA A 48 14.11 -21.94 36.75
N ALA A 49 14.31 -23.25 36.93
CA ALA A 49 14.25 -23.86 38.25
C ALA A 49 15.25 -23.20 39.23
N GLY A 50 14.72 -22.47 40.22
CA GLY A 50 15.50 -21.76 41.24
C GLY A 50 15.56 -20.24 41.07
N GLU A 51 14.98 -19.67 40.01
CA GLU A 51 14.81 -18.23 39.87
C GLU A 51 13.53 -17.74 40.56
N GLU A 52 13.49 -16.44 40.91
CA GLU A 52 12.28 -15.80 41.41
C GLU A 52 11.14 -15.95 40.40
N ASP A 53 9.91 -16.08 40.91
CA ASP A 53 8.73 -16.25 40.05
C ASP A 53 8.49 -14.98 39.21
N ARG A 54 9.05 -14.96 38.00
CA ARG A 54 8.93 -13.86 37.06
C ARG A 54 7.71 -13.95 36.15
N ARG A 55 6.80 -14.90 36.35
CA ARG A 55 5.58 -15.06 35.53
C ARG A 55 4.64 -13.85 35.58
N GLY A 56 4.84 -12.95 36.55
CA GLY A 56 4.16 -11.67 36.65
C GLY A 56 4.77 -10.52 35.84
N TYR A 57 6.01 -10.67 35.33
CA TYR A 57 6.69 -9.66 34.53
C TYR A 57 6.61 -10.06 33.06
N LYS A 58 5.63 -9.50 32.34
CA LYS A 58 5.69 -9.56 30.88
C LYS A 58 6.73 -8.54 30.43
N THR A 59 7.55 -8.89 29.45
CA THR A 59 8.50 -7.94 28.86
C THR A 59 8.22 -7.80 27.36
N LEU A 60 8.52 -6.64 26.78
CA LEU A 60 8.39 -6.41 25.34
C LEU A 60 9.52 -7.07 24.52
N GLN A 61 10.28 -8.01 25.07
CA GLN A 61 11.52 -8.53 24.47
C GLN A 61 11.30 -9.32 23.17
N ASN A 62 10.11 -9.87 22.97
CA ASN A 62 9.80 -10.68 21.79
C ASN A 62 9.59 -9.84 20.51
N HIS A 63 9.63 -8.51 20.59
CA HIS A 63 9.56 -7.64 19.40
C HIS A 63 10.64 -7.97 18.35
N LYS A 64 11.81 -8.49 18.77
CA LYS A 64 12.89 -8.89 17.85
C LYS A 64 12.53 -10.08 16.97
N ASN A 65 11.60 -10.92 17.41
CA ASN A 65 11.15 -12.09 16.66
C ASN A 65 9.89 -11.79 15.83
N TYR A 66 9.28 -10.62 16.04
CA TYR A 66 8.13 -10.16 15.27
C TYR A 66 8.53 -9.89 13.82
N ASN A 67 7.85 -10.55 12.89
CA ASN A 67 8.19 -10.53 11.47
C ASN A 67 6.94 -10.40 10.59
N ILE A 68 7.14 -10.26 9.27
CA ILE A 68 6.03 -10.06 8.30
C ILE A 68 5.01 -11.19 8.36
N ARG A 69 5.44 -12.44 8.64
CA ARG A 69 4.51 -13.57 8.77
C ARG A 69 3.58 -13.37 9.97
N SER A 70 4.12 -13.03 11.14
CA SER A 70 3.33 -12.67 12.33
C SER A 70 2.39 -11.50 12.06
N MET A 71 2.87 -10.45 11.39
CA MET A 71 2.06 -9.30 11.00
C MET A 71 0.84 -9.70 10.16
N ILE A 72 1.03 -10.52 9.11
CA ILE A 72 -0.05 -10.96 8.24
C ILE A 72 -1.09 -11.78 9.02
N TYR A 73 -0.65 -12.70 9.89
CA TYR A 73 -1.58 -13.50 10.70
C TYR A 73 -2.33 -12.65 11.72
N ASN A 74 -1.65 -11.71 12.38
CA ASN A 74 -2.29 -10.80 13.32
C ASN A 74 -3.31 -9.91 12.63
N PHE A 75 -3.00 -9.38 11.45
CA PHE A 75 -3.94 -8.58 10.68
C PHE A 75 -5.16 -9.41 10.24
N ALA A 76 -4.94 -10.62 9.72
CA ALA A 76 -6.03 -11.52 9.34
C ALA A 76 -6.93 -11.88 10.55
N SER A 77 -6.32 -12.13 11.72
CA SER A 77 -7.07 -12.36 12.95
C SER A 77 -7.79 -11.11 13.42
N ALA A 78 -7.21 -9.92 13.29
CA ALA A 78 -7.85 -8.66 13.67
C ALA A 78 -9.11 -8.40 12.83
N VAL A 79 -9.01 -8.59 11.51
CA VAL A 79 -10.16 -8.44 10.60
C VAL A 79 -11.26 -9.46 10.92
N LYS A 80 -10.89 -10.69 11.31
CA LYS A 80 -11.86 -11.73 11.71
C LYS A 80 -12.61 -11.37 13.00
N ASP A 81 -11.99 -10.63 13.91
CA ASP A 81 -12.57 -10.25 15.19
C ASP A 81 -13.42 -8.96 15.11
N ILE A 82 -13.48 -8.31 13.94
CA ILE A 82 -14.39 -7.19 13.72
C ILE A 82 -15.83 -7.68 13.92
N LYS A 83 -16.55 -7.04 14.84
CA LYS A 83 -17.93 -7.39 15.16
C LYS A 83 -18.83 -7.13 13.94
N PRO A 84 -19.82 -8.00 13.66
CA PRO A 84 -20.82 -7.73 12.62
C PRO A 84 -21.56 -6.39 12.82
N SER A 85 -21.74 -5.96 14.07
CA SER A 85 -22.31 -4.65 14.40
C SER A 85 -21.47 -3.49 13.83
N SER A 86 -20.14 -3.55 13.93
CA SER A 86 -19.25 -2.52 13.37
C SER A 86 -19.42 -2.41 11.84
N LEU A 87 -19.56 -3.55 11.15
CA LEU A 87 -19.84 -3.55 9.70
C LEU A 87 -21.23 -3.01 9.39
N ILE A 88 -22.26 -3.37 10.15
CA ILE A 88 -23.62 -2.87 9.93
C ILE A 88 -23.69 -1.35 10.16
N ASN A 89 -23.08 -0.87 11.24
CA ASN A 89 -23.07 0.54 11.60
C ASN A 89 -22.36 1.40 10.54
N SER A 90 -21.30 0.87 9.93
CA SER A 90 -20.58 1.57 8.87
C SER A 90 -21.44 1.83 7.62
N TRP A 91 -22.44 0.98 7.36
CA TRP A 91 -23.43 1.20 6.31
C TRP A 91 -24.63 2.06 6.75
N LYS A 92 -25.01 2.04 8.02
CA LYS A 92 -26.16 2.84 8.52
C LYS A 92 -25.97 4.33 8.26
N LYS A 93 -24.77 4.85 8.54
CA LYS A 93 -24.44 6.25 8.25
C LYS A 93 -24.59 6.60 6.78
N LEU A 94 -24.27 5.66 5.87
CA LEU A 94 -24.34 5.88 4.42
C LEU A 94 -25.73 5.70 3.83
N LEU A 95 -26.48 4.69 4.28
CA LEU A 95 -27.73 4.28 3.67
C LEU A 95 -28.94 5.00 4.26
N ILE A 96 -28.88 5.34 5.54
CA ILE A 96 -30.03 5.92 6.27
C ILE A 96 -29.65 7.14 7.13
N ASN A 97 -28.41 7.63 7.02
CA ASN A 97 -27.91 8.83 7.71
C ASN A 97 -28.08 8.79 9.23
N GLU A 98 -27.92 7.60 9.82
CA GLU A 98 -27.93 7.38 11.27
C GLU A 98 -26.49 7.41 11.78
N GLU A 99 -26.17 8.37 12.65
CA GLU A 99 -24.92 8.37 13.40
C GLU A 99 -25.00 7.32 14.50
N VAL A 100 -24.04 6.40 14.49
CA VAL A 100 -23.92 5.36 15.50
C VAL A 100 -22.52 5.45 16.07
N GLU A 101 -22.44 5.60 17.39
CA GLU A 101 -21.17 5.56 18.09
C GLU A 101 -20.49 4.21 17.84
N PRO A 102 -19.20 4.21 17.48
CA PRO A 102 -18.46 2.97 17.29
C PRO A 102 -18.42 2.18 18.60
N ASP A 103 -18.62 0.86 18.50
CA ASP A 103 -18.42 -0.05 19.63
C ASP A 103 -16.91 -0.23 19.83
N THR A 104 -16.35 0.62 20.69
CA THR A 104 -14.93 0.70 21.05
C THR A 104 -14.60 -0.11 22.29
N ALA A 105 -15.53 -0.96 22.78
CA ALA A 105 -15.30 -1.76 23.95
C ALA A 105 -14.02 -2.62 23.82
N GLU A 106 -13.14 -2.52 24.82
CA GLU A 106 -11.82 -3.14 24.88
C GLU A 106 -10.78 -2.65 23.85
N LEU A 107 -11.06 -1.52 23.21
CA LEU A 107 -10.21 -0.83 22.23
C LEU A 107 -10.01 0.65 22.61
N GLU A 108 -10.33 1.03 23.85
CA GLU A 108 -10.08 2.37 24.36
C GLU A 108 -8.61 2.53 24.75
N THR A 109 -8.15 3.77 24.82
CA THR A 109 -6.77 4.13 25.17
C THR A 109 -6.34 3.50 26.49
N GLU A 110 -7.24 3.48 27.48
CA GLU A 110 -7.03 2.84 28.78
C GLU A 110 -6.79 1.33 28.66
N ASP A 111 -7.44 0.65 27.71
CA ASP A 111 -7.24 -0.79 27.50
C ASP A 111 -5.81 -1.08 27.04
N PHE A 112 -5.28 -0.25 26.13
CA PHE A 112 -3.90 -0.37 25.67
C PHE A 112 -2.91 0.02 26.77
N HIS A 113 -3.18 1.09 27.51
CA HIS A 113 -2.35 1.53 28.63
C HIS A 113 -2.20 0.44 29.69
N ASN A 114 -3.30 -0.26 30.01
CA ASN A 114 -3.27 -1.43 30.89
C ASN A 114 -2.40 -2.57 30.34
N ILE A 115 -2.40 -2.81 29.02
CA ILE A 115 -1.56 -3.84 28.38
C ILE A 115 -0.07 -3.47 28.49
N PHE A 116 0.29 -2.21 28.29
CA PHE A 116 1.66 -1.71 28.47
C PHE A 116 2.13 -1.85 29.92
N HIS A 117 1.30 -1.45 30.88
CA HIS A 117 1.58 -1.63 32.31
C HIS A 117 1.81 -3.09 32.70
N GLN A 118 0.99 -4.01 32.17
CA GLN A 118 1.22 -5.45 32.36
C GLN A 118 2.55 -5.91 31.74
N GLY A 119 3.00 -5.25 30.67
CA GLY A 119 4.28 -5.40 29.99
C GLY A 119 5.50 -4.81 30.70
N GLY A 120 5.34 -4.32 31.93
CA GLY A 120 6.41 -3.67 32.69
C GLY A 120 6.72 -2.25 32.23
N GLU A 121 6.00 -1.73 31.23
CA GLU A 121 6.15 -0.36 30.76
C GLU A 121 5.24 0.56 31.58
N ASN A 122 5.83 1.23 32.57
CA ASN A 122 5.12 2.10 33.50
C ASN A 122 5.39 3.59 33.25
N SER A 123 6.24 3.93 32.29
CA SER A 123 6.59 5.33 31.97
C SER A 123 5.67 5.96 30.93
N ALA A 124 5.05 5.14 30.06
CA ALA A 124 4.10 5.61 29.07
C ALA A 124 2.84 6.20 29.72
N THR A 125 2.51 7.43 29.36
CA THR A 125 1.28 8.12 29.76
C THR A 125 0.12 7.75 28.82
N LEU A 126 -1.12 8.05 29.22
CA LEU A 126 -2.28 7.87 28.32
C LEU A 126 -2.15 8.69 27.03
N GLU A 127 -1.52 9.86 27.10
CA GLU A 127 -1.28 10.72 25.94
C GLU A 127 -0.27 10.08 24.97
N ASP A 128 0.78 9.42 25.49
CA ASP A 128 1.73 8.67 24.66
C ASP A 128 1.05 7.48 23.95
N ILE A 129 0.14 6.79 24.66
CA ILE A 129 -0.63 5.68 24.08
C ILE A 129 -1.56 6.19 22.99
N GLU A 130 -2.26 7.31 23.21
CA GLU A 130 -3.14 7.89 22.19
C GLU A 130 -2.35 8.32 20.95
N LEU A 131 -1.23 9.02 21.14
CA LEU A 131 -0.35 9.41 20.06
C LEU A 131 0.12 8.19 19.25
N TRP A 132 0.43 7.07 19.92
CA TRP A 132 0.79 5.83 19.24
C TRP A 132 -0.40 5.17 18.51
N LEU A 133 -1.60 5.21 19.09
CA LEU A 133 -2.82 4.67 18.50
C LEU A 133 -3.26 5.46 17.26
N GLU A 134 -2.96 6.75 17.21
CA GLU A 134 -3.32 7.68 16.12
C GLU A 134 -2.12 8.13 15.27
N ALA A 135 -0.95 7.50 15.42
CA ALA A 135 0.28 7.91 14.74
C ALA A 135 0.15 8.03 13.21
N ASP A 136 -0.78 7.31 12.60
CA ASP A 136 -1.11 7.34 11.18
C ASP A 136 -2.08 8.46 10.76
N GLU A 137 -2.81 9.06 11.70
CA GLU A 137 -3.56 10.31 11.46
C GLU A 137 -2.61 11.52 11.47
N TYR A 138 -1.62 11.52 12.38
CA TYR A 138 -0.65 12.60 12.51
C TYR A 138 0.57 12.46 11.58
N GLY A 139 0.88 11.23 11.17
CA GLY A 139 2.01 10.90 10.31
C GLY A 139 1.53 10.39 8.96
N LEU A 140 1.45 11.29 7.98
CA LEU A 140 0.99 10.96 6.61
C LEU A 140 1.84 9.92 5.87
N GLY A 141 2.91 9.39 6.46
CA GLY A 141 3.78 8.37 5.86
C GLY A 141 4.53 8.83 4.60
N TYR A 142 4.22 10.04 4.12
CA TYR A 142 4.75 10.70 2.95
C TYR A 142 4.84 12.19 3.28
N HIS A 143 5.90 12.84 2.81
CA HIS A 143 6.05 14.29 2.92
C HIS A 143 4.99 14.97 2.04
N ILE A 144 4.10 15.78 2.62
CA ILE A 144 3.31 16.74 1.83
C ILE A 144 4.30 17.82 1.40
N LEU A 145 4.72 17.76 0.15
CA LEU A 145 5.50 18.84 -0.45
C LEU A 145 4.63 20.11 -0.39
N THR A 146 5.15 21.14 0.27
CA THR A 146 4.61 22.51 0.21
C THR A 146 4.66 23.03 -1.22
N GLU A 147 3.87 24.05 -1.57
CA GLU A 147 3.91 24.64 -2.92
C GLU A 147 5.33 25.09 -3.29
N GLU A 148 6.08 25.59 -2.31
CA GLU A 148 7.48 25.97 -2.44
C GLU A 148 8.38 24.76 -2.71
N GLU A 149 8.22 23.64 -1.99
CA GLU A 149 8.99 22.40 -2.23
C GLU A 149 8.60 21.70 -3.53
N ILE A 150 7.34 21.84 -3.98
CA ILE A 150 6.91 21.38 -5.31
C ILE A 150 7.63 22.20 -6.37
N VAL A 151 7.66 23.53 -6.24
CA VAL A 151 8.36 24.41 -7.19
C VAL A 151 9.87 24.14 -7.16
N GLU A 152 10.46 23.93 -5.98
CA GLU A 152 11.87 23.62 -5.82
C GLU A 152 12.22 22.25 -6.42
N SER A 153 11.42 21.21 -6.20
CA SER A 153 11.64 19.89 -6.82
C SER A 153 11.55 19.91 -8.35
N VAL A 154 10.64 20.72 -8.91
CA VAL A 154 10.49 20.90 -10.36
C VAL A 154 11.64 21.71 -10.95
N THR A 155 12.11 22.75 -10.26
CA THR A 155 13.17 23.66 -10.74
C THR A 155 14.60 23.15 -10.44
N ALA A 156 14.80 22.38 -9.38
CA ALA A 156 16.07 21.70 -9.09
C ALA A 156 16.36 20.58 -10.09
N THR A 157 15.32 19.87 -10.54
CA THR A 157 15.42 18.87 -11.63
C THR A 157 15.87 19.51 -12.95
N GLU A 158 15.69 20.82 -13.15
CA GLU A 158 16.17 21.54 -14.34
C GLU A 158 17.67 21.92 -14.27
N ASN A 159 18.30 21.88 -13.10
CA ASN A 159 19.66 22.40 -12.90
C ASN A 159 20.73 21.35 -12.46
N SER A 160 20.37 20.09 -12.22
CA SER A 160 21.32 19.06 -11.78
C SER A 160 21.19 17.69 -12.44
N GLU A 161 20.94 17.62 -13.76
CA GLU A 161 21.28 16.41 -14.53
C GLU A 161 22.77 16.47 -14.93
N THR A 162 23.68 16.38 -13.93
CA THR A 162 24.98 15.75 -14.18
C THR A 162 24.79 14.26 -14.02
N ASP A 163 24.86 13.57 -15.16
CA ASP A 163 24.82 12.12 -15.32
C ASP A 163 25.84 11.43 -14.40
N GLU A 164 25.43 11.01 -13.20
CA GLU A 164 26.09 9.91 -12.50
C GLU A 164 25.38 8.62 -12.90
N TYR A 165 25.75 8.09 -14.06
CA TYR A 165 25.60 6.66 -14.34
C TYR A 165 26.83 5.94 -13.85
N ASP A 166 26.57 4.83 -13.16
CA ASP A 166 27.51 3.77 -12.85
C ASP A 166 28.48 3.54 -14.01
N GLN A 167 29.74 3.50 -13.62
CA GLN A 167 30.91 3.22 -14.42
C GLN A 167 30.87 1.74 -14.83
N ASP A 168 30.06 1.39 -15.83
CA ASP A 168 30.21 0.11 -16.52
C ASP A 168 31.34 0.27 -17.55
N GLU A 169 32.49 -0.28 -17.15
CA GLU A 169 33.68 -0.57 -17.94
C GLU A 169 33.37 -0.89 -19.41
N ALA A 170 34.13 -0.24 -20.29
CA ALA A 170 34.06 -0.44 -21.73
C ALA A 170 34.38 -1.90 -22.09
N ASP A 171 33.40 -2.60 -22.67
CA ASP A 171 33.65 -3.77 -23.51
C ASP A 171 33.23 -3.46 -24.95
N ASP A 172 34.25 -3.22 -25.78
CA ASP A 172 34.17 -3.08 -27.21
C ASP A 172 33.78 -4.44 -27.84
N ASN A 173 32.47 -4.78 -27.91
CA ASN A 173 31.88 -5.54 -29.03
C ASN A 173 30.38 -5.88 -28.90
N VAL A 174 29.68 -5.76 -30.05
CA VAL A 174 28.53 -6.57 -30.53
C VAL A 174 27.09 -6.13 -30.18
N ASN A 175 26.39 -5.71 -31.24
CA ASN A 175 24.95 -5.61 -31.50
C ASN A 175 24.06 -4.63 -30.69
N PRO A 176 23.21 -3.82 -31.36
CA PRO A 176 22.22 -3.00 -30.67
C PRO A 176 21.20 -3.91 -29.96
N LYS A 177 21.09 -3.76 -28.64
CA LYS A 177 20.07 -4.46 -27.84
C LYS A 177 18.67 -4.11 -28.38
N PRO A 178 17.82 -5.11 -28.70
CA PRO A 178 16.49 -4.86 -29.27
C PRO A 178 15.60 -4.10 -28.28
N LYS A 179 14.78 -3.18 -28.81
CA LYS A 179 13.91 -2.36 -27.96
C LYS A 179 12.82 -3.23 -27.33
N LEU A 180 12.57 -3.02 -26.05
CA LEU A 180 11.62 -3.83 -25.28
C LEU A 180 10.19 -3.81 -25.85
N GLY A 181 9.78 -2.70 -26.46
CA GLY A 181 8.52 -2.58 -27.20
C GLY A 181 8.45 -3.46 -28.46
N GLU A 182 9.56 -3.53 -29.21
CA GLU A 182 9.66 -4.41 -30.39
C GLU A 182 9.58 -5.88 -29.96
N ILE A 183 10.26 -6.27 -28.87
CA ILE A 183 10.21 -7.63 -28.32
C ILE A 183 8.76 -7.99 -27.93
N LYS A 184 8.03 -7.09 -27.28
CA LYS A 184 6.61 -7.28 -26.92
C LYS A 184 5.73 -7.54 -28.16
N ASP A 185 5.95 -6.78 -29.23
CA ASP A 185 5.17 -6.92 -30.46
C ASP A 185 5.46 -8.23 -31.20
N HIS A 186 6.73 -8.64 -31.27
CA HIS A 186 7.11 -9.96 -31.83
C HIS A 186 6.54 -11.11 -30.99
N LEU A 187 6.53 -10.98 -29.67
CA LEU A 187 5.99 -11.99 -28.78
C LEU A 187 4.48 -12.16 -28.96
N ASN A 188 3.74 -11.09 -29.25
CA ASN A 188 2.31 -11.20 -29.61
C ASN A 188 2.08 -12.01 -30.89
N ILE A 189 2.96 -11.88 -31.88
CA ILE A 189 2.90 -12.66 -33.12
C ILE A 189 3.13 -14.14 -32.83
N VAL A 190 4.14 -14.45 -32.00
CA VAL A 190 4.46 -15.84 -31.62
C VAL A 190 3.34 -16.45 -30.78
N ILE A 191 2.76 -15.72 -29.83
CA ILE A 191 1.62 -16.17 -29.04
C ILE A 191 0.44 -16.52 -29.96
N LYS A 192 0.13 -15.65 -30.92
CA LYS A 192 -0.94 -15.90 -31.90
C LYS A 192 -0.68 -17.17 -32.74
N TYR A 193 0.56 -17.36 -33.19
CA TYR A 193 0.94 -18.59 -33.90
C TYR A 193 0.74 -19.84 -33.04
N VAL A 194 1.05 -19.78 -31.75
CA VAL A 194 0.85 -20.90 -30.81
C VAL A 194 -0.64 -21.14 -30.52
N GLU A 195 -1.46 -20.09 -30.42
CA GLU A 195 -2.93 -20.19 -30.26
C GLU A 195 -3.60 -20.86 -31.47
N ASP A 196 -3.13 -20.54 -32.67
CA ASP A 196 -3.69 -21.06 -33.92
C ASP A 196 -3.15 -22.45 -34.30
N ASN A 197 -2.23 -23.03 -33.50
CA ASN A 197 -1.59 -24.32 -33.78
C ASN A 197 -2.28 -25.49 -33.04
N ASN A 198 -2.38 -26.64 -33.71
CA ASN A 198 -3.02 -27.85 -33.17
C ASN A 198 -1.99 -28.89 -32.63
N ASP A 199 -0.69 -28.60 -32.68
CA ASP A 199 0.36 -29.47 -32.13
C ASP A 199 0.47 -29.26 -30.61
N GLU A 200 0.17 -30.29 -29.82
CA GLU A 200 0.23 -30.26 -28.36
C GLU A 200 1.60 -29.84 -27.82
N ASN A 201 2.68 -30.16 -28.52
CA ASN A 201 4.04 -29.76 -28.10
C ASN A 201 4.26 -28.25 -28.24
N ILE A 202 3.59 -27.62 -29.22
CA ILE A 202 3.68 -26.18 -29.45
C ILE A 202 2.74 -25.45 -28.48
N SER A 203 1.52 -25.97 -28.29
CA SER A 203 0.52 -25.39 -27.38
C SER A 203 0.97 -25.38 -25.91
N ALA A 204 1.84 -26.32 -25.51
CA ALA A 204 2.43 -26.36 -24.17
C ALA A 204 3.22 -25.07 -23.80
N TYR A 205 3.69 -24.31 -24.78
CA TYR A 205 4.45 -23.07 -24.55
C TYR A 205 3.57 -21.82 -24.45
N TYR A 206 2.26 -21.93 -24.67
CA TYR A 206 1.34 -20.80 -24.66
C TYR A 206 1.43 -19.96 -23.38
N GLU A 207 1.26 -20.61 -22.22
CA GLU A 207 1.29 -19.91 -20.93
C GLU A 207 2.67 -19.33 -20.60
N HIS A 208 3.75 -19.98 -21.03
CA HIS A 208 5.12 -19.49 -20.84
C HIS A 208 5.38 -18.20 -21.62
N LEU A 209 4.96 -18.15 -22.88
CA LEU A 209 5.13 -16.98 -23.75
C LEU A 209 4.23 -15.82 -23.29
N ARG A 210 3.00 -16.13 -22.86
CA ARG A 210 2.10 -15.14 -22.27
C ARG A 210 2.67 -14.54 -21.00
N HIS A 211 3.22 -15.36 -20.11
CA HIS A 211 3.85 -14.90 -18.88
C HIS A 211 5.06 -14.00 -19.15
N LEU A 212 5.94 -14.40 -20.09
CA LEU A 212 7.07 -13.57 -20.52
C LEU A 212 6.62 -12.20 -21.05
N ARG A 213 5.52 -12.16 -21.83
CA ARG A 213 4.94 -10.91 -22.31
C ARG A 213 4.48 -10.02 -21.17
N GLU A 214 3.85 -10.59 -20.15
CA GLU A 214 3.39 -9.85 -18.98
C GLU A 214 4.55 -9.23 -18.19
N LEU A 215 5.67 -9.95 -18.04
CA LEU A 215 6.89 -9.43 -17.41
C LEU A 215 7.48 -8.26 -18.22
N ILE A 216 7.56 -8.40 -19.55
CA ILE A 216 8.03 -7.36 -20.46
C ILE A 216 7.14 -6.10 -20.40
N VAL A 217 5.82 -6.27 -20.38
CA VAL A 217 4.88 -5.14 -20.26
C VAL A 217 5.04 -4.43 -18.92
N LYS A 218 5.22 -5.16 -17.82
CA LYS A 218 5.51 -4.56 -16.51
C LYS A 218 6.80 -3.76 -16.54
N GLU A 219 7.86 -4.28 -17.14
CA GLU A 219 9.13 -3.56 -17.27
C GLU A 219 9.02 -2.31 -18.15
N ILE A 220 8.25 -2.37 -19.26
CA ILE A 220 7.93 -1.18 -20.07
C ILE A 220 7.13 -0.15 -19.26
N THR A 221 6.18 -0.61 -18.44
CA THR A 221 5.30 0.27 -17.64
C THR A 221 6.09 0.94 -16.51
N VAL A 222 7.01 0.21 -15.88
CA VAL A 222 7.92 0.74 -14.84
C VAL A 222 8.93 1.72 -15.45
N LYS A 223 9.42 1.46 -16.67
CA LYS A 223 10.29 2.39 -17.42
C LYS A 223 9.52 3.53 -18.09
N GLY A 224 8.20 3.45 -18.13
CA GLY A 224 7.32 4.47 -18.67
C GLY A 224 7.30 5.67 -17.74
N ARG A 225 8.16 6.64 -18.00
CA ARG A 225 8.13 7.93 -17.29
C ARG A 225 6.73 8.53 -17.41
N GLN A 226 6.17 8.95 -16.28
CA GLN A 226 4.96 9.75 -16.24
C GLN A 226 5.13 10.95 -17.20
N PRO A 227 4.20 11.19 -18.14
CA PRO A 227 4.32 12.32 -19.06
C PRO A 227 4.38 13.62 -18.26
N LYS A 228 5.37 14.48 -18.57
CA LYS A 228 5.53 15.80 -17.93
C LYS A 228 4.20 16.56 -18.02
N ILE A 229 3.81 17.27 -16.96
CA ILE A 229 2.53 18.00 -16.94
C ILE A 229 2.38 18.98 -18.12
N SER A 230 3.51 19.55 -18.58
CA SER A 230 3.59 20.38 -19.78
C SER A 230 3.17 19.70 -21.09
N SER A 231 3.21 18.36 -21.16
CA SER A 231 2.75 17.61 -22.33
C SER A 231 1.23 17.63 -22.51
N PHE A 232 0.47 17.93 -21.45
CA PHE A 232 -0.98 18.13 -21.48
C PHE A 232 -1.37 19.57 -21.82
N PHE A 233 -0.45 20.52 -21.70
CA PHE A 233 -0.66 21.93 -22.01
C PHE A 233 0.11 22.31 -23.28
N LYS A 234 -0.35 21.81 -24.43
CA LYS A 234 0.12 22.33 -25.72
C LYS A 234 -0.51 23.70 -25.96
N PRO A 235 0.27 24.75 -26.26
CA PRO A 235 -0.29 26.06 -26.60
C PRO A 235 -1.15 25.92 -27.86
N VAL A 236 -2.36 26.50 -27.81
CA VAL A 236 -3.21 26.65 -28.98
C VAL A 236 -2.40 27.46 -29.99
N SER A 237 -2.08 26.87 -31.14
CA SER A 237 -1.44 27.60 -32.23
C SER A 237 -2.37 28.74 -32.62
N ASN A 238 -1.92 29.97 -32.36
CA ASN A 238 -2.58 31.17 -32.87
C ASN A 238 -2.67 31.04 -34.39
N VAL A 239 -3.89 30.85 -34.88
CA VAL A 239 -4.20 31.00 -36.30
C VAL A 239 -3.97 32.49 -36.59
N ASN A 240 -2.85 32.79 -37.24
CA ASN A 240 -2.58 34.10 -37.79
C ASN A 240 -3.69 34.44 -38.79
N ASN A 241 -4.63 35.30 -38.39
CA ASN A 241 -5.49 36.02 -39.30
C ASN A 241 -4.63 37.11 -39.98
N GLU A 242 -3.94 36.75 -41.06
CA GLU A 242 -3.45 37.73 -42.01
C GLU A 242 -4.61 38.22 -42.88
N SER A 243 -5.10 39.40 -42.49
CA SER A 243 -5.49 40.54 -43.34
C SER A 243 -5.87 40.27 -44.80
N VAL A 244 -7.17 40.42 -45.07
CA VAL A 244 -7.73 40.78 -46.39
C VAL A 244 -7.51 42.28 -46.63
N PRO A 245 -7.15 42.67 -47.85
CA PRO A 245 -7.84 43.73 -48.57
C PRO A 245 -8.68 43.19 -49.72
#